data_AF-A0A016UES0-F1
#
_entry.id   AF-A0A016UES0-F1
#
_cell.length_a   1.000
_cell.length_b   1.000
_cell.length_c   1.000
_cell.angle_alpha   90.00
_cell.angle_beta   90.00
_cell.angle_gamma   90.00
#
_symmetry.space_group_name_H-M   'P 1'
#
loop_
_entity.id
_entity.type
_entity.pdbx_description
1 polymer ?
#
loop_
_entity_poly.entity_id
_entity_poly.type
_entity_poly.pdbx_seq_one_letter_code
_entity_poly.pdbx_strand_id
1 'polypeptide(L)'
;MSGVRSQASGSSSRMRIRNFPAAMDEKYVTQVWEMLKKAIQEIQRKNNSGLSFEELYRNAYTMVLHKYGERLYTGLKQVVEDHLRNYVRVKIVESLDSGNFLEVMNEAWSDHTTAMVMIRDILMYMDRVYVEQNKVEQVFHLGLAIFRDHVLYQDFIHLHLRTTILSLIQQERRGAVVNWTGIKSACQMLVALGIHSHDVYVDEFETPFLVSTAEYYRCLSMCFLVSNSASLYVKKVEQCIREESERAKRYLDPQTESKVLDVLENVLIKDHMHTVVNMEHSGVHVMLSNDKFDQLASLYGLLQRVENGLNVMADAMSRYLHQTGVATVREDCERTPVVFVEDLLELKERFDEFLLMSFQRDKMFKNRIQTEFEKFINLNKNSPEYLSLYMDEKLRKGLKSENDENAEKLLDKAMVLFRFLQEKDVFEKYYKQHMARRLLLDKSISDDMERMMISKLKTECGCHFTLKLENMFRDKELWATQATSFKEYRENNVRNSREANSGSGVSAMLSYLSLFLERDVTLSFIVLRTCTASAFYLLQVLL
;
A
#
# COMPACT_ATOMS: atom_id res chain seq x y z
N MET A 1 -46.02 -21.25 -83.18
CA MET A 1 -45.56 -22.30 -82.26
C MET A 1 -45.66 -21.78 -80.84
N SER A 2 -46.09 -22.64 -79.91
CA SER A 2 -46.15 -22.49 -78.44
C SER A 2 -46.97 -21.31 -77.89
N GLY A 3 -47.97 -21.45 -77.02
CA GLY A 3 -48.41 -22.61 -76.24
C GLY A 3 -49.57 -22.17 -75.33
N VAL A 4 -50.47 -23.12 -75.10
CA VAL A 4 -51.74 -23.05 -74.36
C VAL A 4 -51.54 -22.84 -72.85
N ARG A 5 -52.43 -22.07 -72.20
CA ARG A 5 -53.02 -22.35 -70.87
C ARG A 5 -54.16 -21.35 -70.59
N SER A 6 -55.39 -21.67 -70.97
CA SER A 6 -56.40 -22.35 -70.13
C SER A 6 -56.70 -21.58 -68.83
N GLN A 7 -57.74 -20.75 -68.89
CA GLN A 7 -58.55 -20.39 -67.73
C GLN A 7 -59.42 -21.59 -67.38
N ALA A 8 -59.23 -22.13 -66.17
CA ALA A 8 -60.17 -23.05 -65.55
C ALA A 8 -60.45 -22.54 -64.14
N SER A 9 -61.69 -22.10 -63.94
CA SER A 9 -62.31 -21.71 -62.69
C SER A 9 -62.32 -22.88 -61.69
N GLY A 10 -61.41 -22.86 -60.73
CA GLY A 10 -61.45 -23.75 -59.57
C GLY A 10 -62.17 -23.07 -58.40
N SER A 11 -63.35 -23.59 -58.06
CA SER A 11 -64.09 -23.19 -56.86
C SER A 11 -63.27 -23.53 -55.60
N SER A 12 -62.64 -22.53 -54.97
CA SER A 12 -62.14 -22.70 -53.61
C SER A 12 -63.32 -22.57 -52.64
N SER A 13 -63.84 -23.71 -52.20
CA SER A 13 -64.74 -23.80 -51.05
C SER A 13 -64.02 -23.24 -49.83
N ARG A 14 -64.26 -21.97 -49.51
CA ARG A 14 -63.86 -21.38 -48.23
C ARG A 14 -64.68 -22.10 -47.17
N MET A 15 -64.06 -23.04 -46.45
CA MET A 15 -64.65 -23.63 -45.25
C MET A 15 -65.04 -22.50 -44.30
N ARG A 16 -66.33 -22.17 -44.22
CA ARG A 16 -66.90 -21.38 -43.13
C ARG A 16 -66.95 -22.29 -41.91
N ILE A 17 -65.91 -22.23 -41.10
CA ILE A 17 -65.95 -22.75 -39.73
C ILE A 17 -67.07 -21.98 -39.02
N ARG A 18 -68.11 -22.69 -38.57
CA ARG A 18 -69.17 -22.10 -37.73
C ARG A 18 -68.51 -21.40 -36.54
N ASN A 19 -69.01 -20.23 -36.13
CA ASN A 19 -68.58 -19.57 -34.89
C ASN A 19 -68.65 -20.58 -33.74
N PHE A 20 -67.49 -21.09 -33.33
CA PHE A 20 -67.35 -21.77 -32.05
C PHE A 20 -67.63 -20.73 -30.96
N PRO A 21 -68.29 -21.09 -29.84
CA PRO A 21 -68.47 -20.16 -28.74
C PRO A 21 -67.08 -19.65 -28.30
N ALA A 22 -66.80 -18.38 -28.57
CA ALA A 22 -65.50 -17.77 -28.31
C ALA A 22 -65.29 -17.44 -26.81
N ALA A 23 -66.34 -17.61 -26.00
CA ALA A 23 -66.33 -17.37 -24.57
C ALA A 23 -66.46 -18.70 -23.82
N MET A 24 -65.52 -19.00 -22.93
CA MET A 24 -65.73 -20.02 -21.90
C MET A 24 -66.95 -19.63 -21.04
N ASP A 25 -67.75 -20.62 -20.63
CA ASP A 25 -68.81 -20.43 -19.65
C ASP A 25 -68.22 -19.86 -18.35
N GLU A 26 -68.80 -18.77 -17.85
CA GLU A 26 -68.36 -18.08 -16.64
C GLU A 26 -68.42 -18.99 -15.39
N LYS A 27 -69.34 -19.95 -15.38
CA LYS A 27 -69.41 -20.98 -14.33
C LYS A 27 -68.20 -21.90 -14.36
N TYR A 28 -67.76 -22.31 -15.55
CA TYR A 28 -66.56 -23.13 -15.73
C TYR A 28 -65.31 -22.35 -15.34
N VAL A 29 -65.17 -21.09 -15.73
CA VAL A 29 -64.05 -20.21 -15.32
C VAL A 29 -63.98 -20.08 -13.80
N THR A 30 -65.13 -19.90 -13.14
CA THR A 30 -65.21 -19.80 -11.68
C THR A 30 -64.83 -21.12 -11.01
N GLN A 31 -65.27 -22.25 -11.55
CA GLN A 31 -64.89 -23.58 -11.05
C GLN A 31 -63.39 -23.85 -11.18
N VAL A 32 -62.80 -23.50 -12.33
CA VAL A 32 -61.36 -23.63 -12.57
C VAL A 32 -60.56 -22.73 -11.62
N TRP A 33 -60.99 -21.48 -11.43
CA TRP A 33 -60.39 -20.58 -10.46
C TRP A 33 -60.46 -21.12 -9.03
N GLU A 34 -61.61 -21.61 -8.58
CA GLU A 34 -61.73 -22.19 -7.23
C GLU A 34 -60.85 -23.41 -7.01
N MET A 35 -60.65 -24.22 -8.06
CA MET A 35 -59.71 -25.35 -8.00
C MET A 35 -58.25 -24.87 -7.91
N LEU A 36 -57.84 -23.88 -8.72
CA LEU A 36 -56.51 -23.29 -8.65
C LEU A 36 -56.27 -22.62 -7.29
N LYS A 37 -57.24 -21.86 -6.79
CA LYS A 37 -57.20 -21.22 -5.47
C LYS A 37 -56.98 -22.24 -4.36
N LYS A 38 -57.73 -23.34 -4.34
CA LYS A 38 -57.54 -24.43 -3.36
C LYS A 38 -56.15 -25.05 -3.49
N ALA A 39 -55.69 -25.31 -4.71
CA ALA A 39 -54.35 -25.86 -4.91
C ALA A 39 -53.24 -24.94 -4.39
N ILE A 40 -53.33 -23.62 -4.65
CA ILE A 40 -52.39 -22.62 -4.13
C ILE A 40 -52.41 -22.62 -2.58
N GLN A 41 -53.59 -22.68 -1.96
CA GLN A 41 -53.71 -22.76 -0.50
C GLN A 41 -53.10 -24.03 0.08
N GLU A 42 -53.27 -25.17 -0.58
CA GLU A 42 -52.66 -26.43 -0.16
C GLU A 42 -51.13 -26.42 -0.34
N ILE A 43 -50.61 -25.79 -1.41
CA ILE A 43 -49.16 -25.55 -1.60
C ILE A 43 -48.61 -24.69 -0.46
N GLN A 44 -49.28 -23.59 -0.11
CA GLN A 44 -48.88 -22.72 1.01
C GLN A 44 -48.92 -23.42 2.37
N ARG A 45 -49.81 -24.42 2.54
CA ARG A 45 -49.89 -25.27 3.73
C ARG A 45 -48.92 -26.45 3.73
N LYS A 46 -48.01 -26.54 2.74
CA LYS A 46 -47.10 -27.68 2.53
C LYS A 46 -47.81 -29.02 2.28
N ASN A 47 -49.04 -29.00 1.79
CA ASN A 47 -49.83 -30.19 1.49
C ASN A 47 -49.99 -30.39 -0.03
N ASN A 48 -48.88 -30.59 -0.73
CA ASN A 48 -48.83 -30.65 -2.20
C ASN A 48 -48.79 -32.07 -2.79
N SER A 49 -48.67 -33.12 -1.98
CA SER A 49 -48.50 -34.52 -2.41
C SER A 49 -49.66 -35.07 -3.27
N GLY A 50 -50.86 -34.53 -3.09
CA GLY A 50 -52.08 -34.95 -3.81
C GLY A 50 -52.39 -34.12 -5.05
N LEU A 51 -51.55 -33.14 -5.41
CA LEU A 51 -51.82 -32.20 -6.50
C LEU A 51 -51.22 -32.67 -7.82
N SER A 52 -52.00 -32.62 -8.91
CA SER A 52 -51.50 -32.82 -10.27
C SER A 52 -51.03 -31.49 -10.87
N PHE A 53 -49.72 -31.25 -10.85
CA PHE A 53 -49.12 -30.02 -11.40
C PHE A 53 -49.41 -29.82 -12.89
N GLU A 54 -49.47 -30.91 -13.67
CA GLU A 54 -49.83 -30.86 -15.10
C GLU A 54 -51.27 -30.37 -15.30
N GLU A 55 -52.21 -30.90 -14.51
CA GLU A 55 -53.61 -30.50 -14.59
C GLU A 55 -53.78 -29.03 -14.18
N LEU A 56 -53.15 -28.62 -13.08
CA LEU A 56 -53.17 -27.23 -12.62
C LEU A 56 -52.57 -26.29 -13.66
N TYR A 57 -51.45 -26.66 -14.28
CA TYR A 57 -50.84 -25.89 -15.37
C TYR A 57 -51.78 -25.77 -16.58
N ARG A 58 -52.40 -26.87 -17.04
CA ARG A 58 -53.35 -26.84 -18.18
C ARG A 58 -54.55 -25.95 -17.91
N ASN A 59 -55.04 -25.97 -16.68
CA ASN A 59 -56.16 -25.14 -16.23
C ASN A 59 -55.78 -23.65 -16.19
N ALA A 60 -54.62 -23.31 -15.63
CA ALA A 60 -54.09 -21.95 -15.66
C ALA A 60 -53.83 -21.45 -17.09
N TYR A 61 -53.23 -22.30 -17.94
CA TYR A 61 -53.03 -22.03 -19.37
C TYR A 61 -54.34 -21.67 -20.06
N THR A 62 -55.39 -22.48 -19.84
CA THR A 62 -56.71 -22.26 -20.45
C THR A 62 -57.32 -20.93 -20.00
N MET A 63 -57.21 -20.58 -18.72
CA MET A 63 -57.69 -19.28 -18.22
C MET A 63 -56.99 -18.09 -18.91
N VAL A 64 -55.66 -18.13 -19.04
CA VAL A 64 -54.89 -17.06 -19.70
C VAL A 64 -55.21 -17.00 -21.20
N LEU A 65 -55.30 -18.15 -21.88
CA LEU A 65 -55.62 -18.24 -23.31
C LEU A 65 -56.98 -17.59 -23.64
N HIS A 66 -57.98 -17.77 -22.77
CA HIS A 66 -59.32 -17.20 -22.93
C HIS A 66 -59.46 -15.79 -22.33
N LYS A 67 -58.35 -15.04 -22.16
CA LYS A 67 -58.31 -13.65 -21.70
C LYS A 67 -58.76 -13.40 -20.25
N TYR A 68 -58.74 -14.43 -19.38
CA TYR A 68 -59.00 -14.29 -17.94
C TYR A 68 -57.73 -14.10 -17.10
N GLY A 69 -56.63 -13.63 -17.70
CA GLY A 69 -55.35 -13.44 -17.03
C GLY A 69 -55.39 -12.43 -15.87
N GLU A 70 -56.14 -11.34 -15.99
CA GLU A 70 -56.28 -10.33 -14.93
C GLU A 70 -56.96 -10.88 -13.67
N ARG A 71 -58.04 -11.66 -13.87
CA ARG A 71 -58.75 -12.32 -12.77
C ARG A 71 -57.84 -13.33 -12.06
N LEU A 72 -57.06 -14.09 -12.83
CA LEU A 72 -56.10 -15.06 -12.29
C LEU A 72 -54.98 -14.37 -11.50
N TYR A 73 -54.38 -13.31 -12.04
CA TYR A 73 -53.31 -12.56 -11.39
C TYR A 73 -53.77 -11.86 -10.11
N THR A 74 -54.91 -11.17 -10.17
CA THR A 74 -55.49 -10.48 -9.00
C THR A 74 -55.96 -11.47 -7.94
N GLY A 75 -56.57 -12.58 -8.37
CA GLY A 75 -56.98 -13.65 -7.47
C GLY A 75 -55.78 -14.29 -6.77
N LEU A 76 -54.69 -14.57 -7.51
CA LEU A 76 -53.45 -15.07 -6.92
C LEU A 76 -52.94 -14.11 -5.85
N LYS A 77 -52.84 -12.81 -6.18
CA LYS A 77 -52.39 -11.78 -5.25
C LYS A 77 -53.18 -11.82 -3.95
N GLN A 78 -54.52 -11.84 -4.03
CA GLN A 78 -55.40 -11.89 -2.86
C GLN A 78 -55.19 -13.14 -2.02
N VAL A 79 -55.07 -14.32 -2.64
CA VAL A 79 -54.88 -15.59 -1.92
C VAL A 79 -53.54 -15.58 -1.17
N VAL A 80 -52.49 -15.05 -1.79
CA VAL A 80 -51.16 -14.93 -1.16
C VAL A 80 -51.18 -13.89 -0.03
N GLU A 81 -51.82 -12.74 -0.25
CA GLU A 81 -52.01 -11.70 0.77
C GLU A 81 -52.75 -12.24 2.01
N ASP A 82 -53.88 -12.94 1.81
CA ASP A 82 -54.69 -13.50 2.89
C ASP A 82 -53.92 -14.54 3.70
N HIS A 83 -53.15 -15.41 3.04
CA HIS A 83 -52.33 -16.41 3.73
C HIS A 83 -51.25 -15.75 4.59
N LEU A 84 -50.50 -14.80 4.02
CA LEU A 84 -49.43 -14.10 4.72
C LEU A 84 -49.95 -13.25 5.87
N ARG A 85 -51.06 -12.53 5.67
CA ARG A 85 -51.67 -11.65 6.68
C ARG A 85 -52.25 -12.43 7.85
N ASN A 86 -53.01 -13.49 7.59
CA ASN A 86 -53.83 -14.13 8.62
C ASN A 86 -53.13 -15.30 9.34
N TYR A 87 -52.06 -15.86 8.75
CA TYR A 87 -51.37 -17.02 9.32
C TYR A 87 -49.89 -16.74 9.56
N VAL A 88 -49.14 -16.39 8.51
CA VAL A 88 -47.67 -16.28 8.60
C VAL A 88 -47.25 -15.11 9.49
N ARG A 89 -47.85 -13.92 9.29
CA ARG A 89 -47.54 -12.76 10.12
C ARG A 89 -47.90 -12.99 11.58
N VAL A 90 -49.07 -13.57 11.86
CA VAL A 90 -49.49 -13.87 13.24
C VAL A 90 -48.47 -14.76 13.94
N LYS A 91 -48.02 -15.85 13.28
CA LYS A 91 -46.97 -16.74 13.80
C LYS A 91 -45.66 -15.99 14.08
N ILE A 92 -45.25 -15.07 13.21
CA ILE A 92 -44.02 -14.27 13.38
C ILE A 92 -44.17 -13.28 14.54
N VAL A 93 -45.30 -12.60 14.65
CA VAL A 93 -45.58 -11.63 15.74
C VAL A 93 -45.60 -12.32 17.10
N GLU A 94 -46.24 -13.49 17.21
CA GLU A 94 -46.23 -14.32 18.43
C GLU A 94 -44.80 -14.74 18.83
N SER A 95 -43.88 -14.80 17.87
CA SER A 95 -42.51 -15.23 18.10
C SER A 95 -41.53 -14.11 18.52
N LEU A 96 -41.96 -12.84 18.50
CA LEU A 96 -41.08 -11.69 18.75
C LEU A 96 -40.40 -11.76 20.14
N ASP A 97 -41.10 -12.28 21.15
CA ASP A 97 -40.58 -12.36 22.52
C ASP A 97 -40.09 -13.76 22.93
N SER A 98 -40.24 -14.77 22.06
CA SER A 98 -40.02 -16.19 22.44
C SER A 98 -38.60 -16.70 22.20
N GLY A 99 -37.63 -15.81 21.92
CA GLY A 99 -36.21 -16.15 21.75
C GLY A 99 -35.86 -16.94 20.47
N ASN A 100 -36.86 -17.45 19.76
CA ASN A 100 -36.74 -18.18 18.49
C ASN A 100 -37.22 -17.37 17.27
N PHE A 101 -37.45 -16.07 17.43
CA PHE A 101 -37.95 -15.17 16.38
C PHE A 101 -37.21 -15.34 15.03
N LEU A 102 -35.88 -15.33 15.06
CA LEU A 102 -35.06 -15.42 13.84
C LEU A 102 -35.24 -16.77 13.12
N GLU A 103 -35.46 -17.85 13.87
CA GLU A 103 -35.73 -19.17 13.30
C GLU A 103 -37.11 -19.21 12.65
N VAL A 104 -38.13 -18.68 13.33
CA VAL A 104 -39.50 -18.59 12.82
C VAL A 104 -39.58 -17.72 11.56
N MET A 105 -38.88 -16.58 11.54
CA MET A 105 -38.81 -15.68 10.38
C MET A 105 -38.14 -16.37 9.18
N ASN A 106 -37.01 -17.04 9.40
CA ASN A 106 -36.28 -17.74 8.33
C ASN A 106 -37.07 -18.95 7.80
N GLU A 107 -37.75 -19.70 8.67
CA GLU A 107 -38.63 -20.80 8.27
C GLU A 107 -39.79 -20.25 7.41
N ALA A 108 -40.48 -19.20 7.88
CA ALA A 108 -41.57 -18.57 7.17
C ALA A 108 -41.15 -18.07 5.77
N TRP A 109 -39.97 -17.46 5.67
CA TRP A 109 -39.41 -17.03 4.38
C TRP A 109 -39.07 -18.20 3.46
N SER A 110 -38.42 -19.24 3.97
CA SER A 110 -38.08 -20.45 3.21
C SER A 110 -39.32 -21.15 2.68
N ASP A 111 -40.35 -21.24 3.50
CA ASP A 111 -41.64 -21.85 3.15
C ASP A 111 -42.34 -21.05 2.06
N HIS A 112 -42.41 -19.73 2.24
CA HIS A 112 -43.04 -18.82 1.28
C HIS A 112 -42.34 -18.86 -0.08
N THR A 113 -41.00 -18.78 -0.10
CA THR A 113 -40.24 -18.83 -1.35
C THR A 113 -40.39 -20.18 -2.06
N THR A 114 -40.37 -21.28 -1.32
CA THR A 114 -40.60 -22.62 -1.87
C THR A 114 -42.01 -22.75 -2.46
N ALA A 115 -43.03 -22.26 -1.76
CA ALA A 115 -44.40 -22.20 -2.26
C ALA A 115 -44.51 -21.35 -3.53
N MET A 116 -43.88 -20.18 -3.56
CA MET A 116 -43.91 -19.28 -4.72
C MET A 116 -43.20 -19.85 -5.95
N VAL A 117 -42.13 -20.63 -5.78
CA VAL A 117 -41.50 -21.37 -6.89
C VAL A 117 -42.50 -22.35 -7.52
N MET A 118 -43.19 -23.15 -6.70
CA MET A 118 -44.21 -24.09 -7.19
C MET A 118 -45.38 -23.37 -7.89
N ILE A 119 -45.86 -22.26 -7.30
CA ILE A 119 -46.94 -21.46 -7.88
C ILE A 119 -46.51 -20.84 -9.22
N ARG A 120 -45.28 -20.32 -9.30
CA ARG A 120 -44.71 -19.82 -10.57
C ARG A 120 -44.68 -20.90 -11.63
N ASP A 121 -44.29 -22.13 -11.28
CA ASP A 121 -44.21 -23.23 -12.25
C ASP A 121 -45.59 -23.63 -12.79
N ILE A 122 -46.62 -23.62 -11.93
CA ILE A 122 -48.03 -23.82 -12.36
C ILE A 122 -48.49 -22.67 -13.26
N LEU A 123 -48.07 -21.44 -12.97
CA LEU A 123 -48.51 -20.23 -13.65
C LEU A 123 -47.53 -19.73 -14.72
N MET A 124 -46.62 -20.57 -15.19
CA MET A 124 -45.52 -20.19 -16.09
C MET A 124 -46.00 -19.53 -17.39
N TYR A 125 -47.16 -19.93 -17.92
CA TYR A 125 -47.73 -19.31 -19.12
C TYR A 125 -48.27 -17.89 -18.85
N MET A 126 -48.71 -17.60 -17.62
CA MET A 126 -49.14 -16.27 -17.21
C MET A 126 -47.98 -15.28 -17.24
N ASP A 127 -46.80 -15.68 -16.75
CA ASP A 127 -45.59 -14.86 -16.80
C ASP A 127 -45.17 -14.53 -18.25
N ARG A 128 -45.29 -15.50 -19.16
CA ARG A 128 -44.91 -15.32 -20.58
C ARG A 128 -45.87 -14.49 -21.42
N VAL A 129 -47.14 -14.39 -21.03
CA VAL A 129 -48.16 -13.76 -21.87
C VAL A 129 -48.77 -12.57 -21.16
N TYR A 130 -49.44 -12.80 -20.03
CA TYR A 130 -50.19 -11.74 -19.36
C TYR A 130 -49.25 -10.72 -18.71
N VAL A 131 -48.22 -11.18 -18.00
CA VAL A 131 -47.28 -10.30 -17.29
C VAL A 131 -46.49 -9.43 -18.27
N GLU A 132 -45.97 -10.03 -19.35
CA GLU A 132 -45.25 -9.29 -20.40
C GLU A 132 -46.14 -8.26 -21.13
N GLN A 133 -47.38 -8.62 -21.47
CA GLN A 133 -48.31 -7.72 -22.15
C GLN A 133 -48.75 -6.54 -21.29
N ASN A 134 -48.96 -6.76 -19.99
CA ASN A 134 -49.48 -5.75 -19.08
C ASN A 134 -48.39 -5.03 -18.27
N LYS A 135 -47.12 -5.43 -18.44
CA LYS A 135 -45.97 -4.87 -17.72
C LYS A 135 -46.14 -4.88 -16.19
N VAL A 136 -46.73 -5.96 -15.68
CA VAL A 136 -46.87 -6.19 -14.22
C VAL A 136 -45.70 -7.05 -13.72
N GLU A 137 -45.59 -7.21 -12.40
CA GLU A 137 -44.53 -8.03 -11.81
C GLU A 137 -44.73 -9.53 -12.08
N GLN A 138 -43.63 -10.24 -12.32
CA GLN A 138 -43.63 -11.70 -12.46
C GLN A 138 -44.15 -12.37 -11.19
N VAL A 139 -44.78 -13.53 -11.31
CA VAL A 139 -45.44 -14.24 -10.20
C VAL A 139 -44.53 -14.40 -8.99
N PHE A 140 -43.29 -14.80 -9.20
CA PHE A 140 -42.34 -14.99 -8.11
C PHE A 140 -42.02 -13.66 -7.40
N HIS A 141 -41.73 -12.60 -8.17
CA HIS A 141 -41.45 -11.25 -7.63
C HIS A 141 -42.66 -10.63 -6.94
N LEU A 142 -43.86 -10.85 -7.46
CA LEU A 142 -45.11 -10.47 -6.81
C LEU A 142 -45.19 -11.11 -5.41
N GLY A 143 -44.88 -12.41 -5.30
CA GLY A 143 -44.82 -13.09 -4.01
C GLY A 143 -43.83 -12.44 -3.03
N LEU A 144 -42.66 -12.00 -3.50
CA LEU A 144 -41.66 -11.31 -2.67
C LEU A 144 -42.17 -9.93 -2.22
N ALA A 145 -42.78 -9.16 -3.14
CA ALA A 145 -43.36 -7.87 -2.83
C ALA A 145 -44.48 -7.99 -1.78
N ILE A 146 -45.35 -9.00 -1.89
CA ILE A 146 -46.41 -9.23 -0.90
C ILE A 146 -45.81 -9.57 0.47
N PHE A 147 -44.76 -10.42 0.52
CA PHE A 147 -44.08 -10.73 1.79
C PHE A 147 -43.46 -9.49 2.42
N ARG A 148 -42.77 -8.66 1.62
CA ARG A 148 -42.19 -7.39 2.07
C ARG A 148 -43.26 -6.48 2.67
N ASP A 149 -44.35 -6.27 1.94
CA ASP A 149 -45.34 -5.24 2.27
C ASP A 149 -46.28 -5.69 3.40
N HIS A 150 -46.66 -6.97 3.44
CA HIS A 150 -47.65 -7.50 4.40
C HIS A 150 -47.06 -8.28 5.57
N VAL A 151 -45.77 -8.60 5.56
CA VAL A 151 -45.06 -9.24 6.68
C VAL A 151 -43.96 -8.32 7.21
N LEU A 152 -42.91 -8.04 6.43
CA LEU A 152 -41.72 -7.35 6.94
C LEU A 152 -42.01 -5.94 7.47
N TYR A 153 -42.76 -5.14 6.70
CA TYR A 153 -43.09 -3.75 7.08
C TYR A 153 -44.29 -3.62 8.02
N GLN A 154 -44.91 -4.72 8.42
CA GLN A 154 -46.01 -4.71 9.37
C GLN A 154 -45.51 -4.97 10.80
N ASP A 155 -46.26 -4.51 11.79
CA ASP A 155 -46.07 -4.83 13.21
C ASP A 155 -44.63 -4.62 13.74
N PHE A 156 -43.88 -3.67 13.17
CA PHE A 156 -42.47 -3.37 13.48
C PHE A 156 -41.50 -4.56 13.33
N ILE A 157 -41.87 -5.57 12.54
CA ILE A 157 -41.06 -6.79 12.35
C ILE A 157 -39.67 -6.44 11.79
N HIS A 158 -39.56 -5.55 10.81
CA HIS A 158 -38.28 -5.07 10.27
C HIS A 158 -37.35 -4.50 11.36
N LEU A 159 -37.88 -3.68 12.27
CA LEU A 159 -37.12 -3.04 13.35
C LEU A 159 -36.61 -4.08 14.36
N HIS A 160 -37.46 -5.03 14.72
CA HIS A 160 -37.09 -6.11 15.61
C HIS A 160 -36.05 -7.04 14.97
N LEU A 161 -36.24 -7.41 13.69
CA LEU A 161 -35.28 -8.19 12.92
C LEU A 161 -33.90 -7.52 12.88
N ARG A 162 -33.86 -6.22 12.56
CA ARG A 162 -32.63 -5.42 12.61
C ARG A 162 -31.96 -5.50 13.97
N THR A 163 -32.71 -5.22 15.04
CA THR A 163 -32.18 -5.18 16.41
C THR A 163 -31.64 -6.56 16.83
N THR A 164 -32.34 -7.63 16.48
CA THR A 164 -31.95 -9.01 16.76
C THR A 164 -30.66 -9.38 16.03
N ILE A 165 -30.56 -9.11 14.72
CA ILE A 165 -29.34 -9.41 13.96
C ILE A 165 -28.14 -8.61 14.50
N LEU A 166 -28.30 -7.30 14.74
CA LEU A 166 -27.22 -6.46 15.28
C LEU A 166 -26.77 -6.93 16.67
N SER A 167 -27.71 -7.32 17.53
CA SER A 167 -27.41 -7.88 18.85
C SER A 167 -26.60 -9.18 18.75
N LEU A 168 -26.98 -10.09 17.85
CA LEU A 168 -26.24 -11.34 17.63
C LEU A 168 -24.82 -11.09 17.11
N ILE A 169 -24.65 -10.18 16.15
CA ILE A 169 -23.32 -9.77 15.66
C ILE A 169 -22.47 -9.21 16.80
N GLN A 170 -23.06 -8.37 17.65
CA GLN A 170 -22.37 -7.77 18.79
C GLN A 170 -21.95 -8.81 19.83
N GLN A 171 -22.77 -9.84 20.05
CA GLN A 171 -22.42 -10.97 20.92
C GLN A 171 -21.30 -11.81 20.31
N GLU A 172 -21.32 -12.06 19.00
CA GLU A 172 -20.25 -12.78 18.30
C GLU A 172 -18.92 -12.04 18.40
N ARG A 173 -18.91 -10.70 18.27
CA ARG A 173 -17.70 -9.86 18.47
C ARG A 173 -17.12 -9.99 19.88
N ARG A 174 -17.94 -10.36 20.87
CA ARG A 174 -17.52 -10.63 22.26
C ARG A 174 -17.11 -12.09 22.50
N GLY A 175 -17.11 -12.92 21.45
CA GLY A 175 -16.74 -14.34 21.51
C GLY A 175 -17.88 -15.29 21.82
N ALA A 176 -19.15 -14.84 21.81
CA ALA A 176 -20.29 -15.72 21.96
C ALA A 176 -20.51 -16.59 20.71
N VAL A 177 -20.94 -17.83 20.90
CA VAL A 177 -21.37 -18.69 19.79
C VAL A 177 -22.79 -18.28 19.39
N VAL A 178 -22.96 -17.85 18.14
CA VAL A 178 -24.25 -17.40 17.62
C VAL A 178 -24.68 -18.22 16.40
N ASN A 179 -25.99 -18.22 16.11
CA ASN A 179 -26.56 -18.81 14.90
C ASN A 179 -26.27 -17.94 13.67
N TRP A 180 -25.03 -17.97 13.19
CA TRP A 180 -24.58 -17.23 12.00
C TRP A 180 -25.31 -17.65 10.72
N THR A 181 -25.80 -18.89 10.64
CA THR A 181 -26.63 -19.36 9.52
C THR A 181 -27.96 -18.63 9.48
N GLY A 182 -28.58 -18.38 10.63
CA GLY A 182 -29.81 -17.59 10.73
C GLY A 182 -29.61 -16.13 10.33
N ILE A 183 -28.46 -15.53 10.69
CA ILE A 183 -28.07 -14.19 10.24
C ILE A 183 -27.94 -14.17 8.71
N LYS A 184 -27.21 -15.15 8.15
CA LYS A 184 -27.02 -15.26 6.71
C LYS A 184 -28.34 -15.36 5.95
N SER A 185 -29.24 -16.24 6.39
CA SER A 185 -30.55 -16.42 5.78
C SER A 185 -31.39 -15.14 5.82
N ALA A 186 -31.35 -14.40 6.94
CA ALA A 186 -32.07 -13.14 7.06
C ALA A 186 -31.48 -12.04 6.15
N CYS A 187 -30.16 -11.93 6.06
CA CYS A 187 -29.50 -11.01 5.13
C CYS A 187 -29.86 -11.34 3.67
N GLN A 188 -29.81 -12.62 3.29
CA GLN A 188 -30.18 -13.08 1.94
C GLN A 188 -31.66 -12.80 1.63
N MET A 189 -32.55 -12.96 2.61
CA MET A 189 -33.94 -12.57 2.49
C MET A 189 -34.07 -11.06 2.22
N LEU A 190 -33.43 -10.21 3.02
CA LEU A 190 -33.50 -8.76 2.82
C LEU A 190 -33.00 -8.32 1.44
N VAL A 191 -31.93 -8.95 0.94
CA VAL A 191 -31.45 -8.71 -0.44
C VAL A 191 -32.50 -9.14 -1.47
N ALA A 192 -33.08 -10.33 -1.32
CA ALA A 192 -34.09 -10.84 -2.25
C ALA A 192 -35.38 -9.99 -2.26
N LEU A 193 -35.77 -9.40 -1.11
CA LEU A 193 -36.93 -8.51 -1.00
C LEU A 193 -36.74 -7.17 -1.72
N GLY A 194 -35.51 -6.81 -2.07
CA GLY A 194 -35.20 -5.68 -2.93
C GLY A 194 -35.59 -5.88 -4.40
N ILE A 195 -35.88 -7.13 -4.83
CA ILE A 195 -36.33 -7.57 -6.17
C ILE A 195 -35.42 -7.12 -7.31
N HIS A 196 -35.38 -5.82 -7.61
CA HIS A 196 -34.60 -5.19 -8.68
C HIS A 196 -33.45 -4.31 -8.14
N SER A 197 -33.34 -4.15 -6.82
CA SER A 197 -32.28 -3.39 -6.16
C SER A 197 -31.85 -4.05 -4.84
N HIS A 198 -30.85 -3.47 -4.17
CA HIS A 198 -30.42 -3.89 -2.83
C HIS A 198 -30.99 -3.00 -1.72
N ASP A 199 -31.91 -2.08 -2.06
CA ASP A 199 -32.31 -0.98 -1.16
C ASP A 199 -32.90 -1.48 0.16
N VAL A 200 -33.72 -2.55 0.13
CA VAL A 200 -34.31 -3.13 1.35
C VAL A 200 -33.21 -3.63 2.31
N TYR A 201 -32.16 -4.28 1.79
CA TYR A 201 -31.03 -4.70 2.61
C TYR A 201 -30.21 -3.50 3.09
N VAL A 202 -29.98 -2.51 2.22
CA VAL A 202 -29.15 -1.33 2.52
C VAL A 202 -29.81 -0.45 3.60
N ASP A 203 -31.09 -0.18 3.47
CA ASP A 203 -31.84 0.71 4.35
C ASP A 203 -32.18 0.04 5.69
N GLU A 204 -32.66 -1.20 5.64
CA GLU A 204 -33.11 -1.90 6.84
C GLU A 204 -31.98 -2.52 7.66
N PHE A 205 -30.85 -2.84 7.04
CA PHE A 205 -29.76 -3.52 7.73
C PHE A 205 -28.38 -2.90 7.53
N GLU A 206 -27.88 -2.76 6.30
CA GLU A 206 -26.47 -2.38 6.05
C GLU A 206 -26.13 -1.02 6.67
N THR A 207 -26.95 -0.01 6.44
CA THR A 207 -26.69 1.34 6.94
C THR A 207 -26.70 1.38 8.48
N PRO A 208 -27.73 0.86 9.18
CA PRO A 208 -27.69 0.71 10.64
C PRO A 208 -26.53 -0.14 11.17
N PHE A 209 -26.16 -1.21 10.44
CA PHE A 209 -25.04 -2.07 10.79
C PHE A 209 -23.72 -1.32 10.75
N LEU A 210 -23.46 -0.53 9.71
CA LEU A 210 -22.24 0.27 9.59
C LEU A 210 -22.15 1.32 10.72
N VAL A 211 -23.26 1.98 11.06
CA VAL A 211 -23.33 2.94 12.19
C VAL A 211 -23.03 2.25 13.52
N SER A 212 -23.71 1.14 13.82
CA SER A 212 -23.49 0.39 15.06
C SER A 212 -22.06 -0.15 15.17
N THR A 213 -21.48 -0.56 14.03
CA THR A 213 -20.09 -1.03 13.95
C THR A 213 -19.10 0.10 14.23
N ALA A 214 -19.33 1.29 13.66
CA ALA A 214 -18.52 2.47 13.94
C ALA A 214 -18.55 2.82 15.44
N GLU A 215 -19.72 2.85 16.06
CA GLU A 215 -19.88 3.15 17.49
C GLU A 215 -19.18 2.13 18.38
N TYR A 216 -19.31 0.84 18.06
CA TYR A 216 -18.63 -0.23 18.80
C TYR A 216 -17.11 -0.06 18.77
N TYR A 217 -16.52 0.10 17.58
CA TYR A 217 -15.07 0.21 17.43
C TYR A 217 -14.54 1.57 17.93
N ARG A 218 -15.37 2.62 17.95
CA ARG A 218 -15.01 3.91 18.56
C ARG A 218 -14.86 3.78 20.08
N CYS A 219 -15.75 3.03 20.72
CA CYS A 219 -15.63 2.74 22.15
C CYS A 219 -14.43 1.82 22.43
N LEU A 220 -14.26 0.77 21.62
CA LEU A 220 -13.19 -0.21 21.81
C LEU A 220 -11.79 0.39 21.62
N SER A 221 -11.61 1.27 20.61
CA SER A 221 -10.34 1.93 20.35
C SER A 221 -9.87 2.81 21.51
N MET A 222 -10.78 3.49 22.21
CA MET A 222 -10.43 4.29 23.40
C MET A 222 -9.83 3.42 24.50
N CYS A 223 -10.43 2.25 24.77
CA CYS A 223 -9.86 1.28 25.72
C CYS A 223 -8.48 0.79 25.24
N PHE A 224 -8.33 0.56 23.93
CA PHE A 224 -7.04 0.13 23.39
C PHE A 224 -5.94 1.18 23.57
N LEU A 225 -6.24 2.46 23.33
CA LEU A 225 -5.28 3.55 23.48
C LEU A 225 -4.81 3.76 24.92
N VAL A 226 -5.70 3.57 25.90
CA VAL A 226 -5.36 3.76 27.33
C VAL A 226 -4.53 2.59 27.87
N SER A 227 -4.85 1.37 27.48
CA SER A 227 -4.30 0.16 28.12
C SER A 227 -3.12 -0.47 27.38
N ASN A 228 -2.76 0.01 26.19
CA ASN A 228 -1.78 -0.68 25.33
C ASN A 228 -0.71 0.26 24.77
N SER A 229 0.45 -0.30 24.44
CA SER A 229 1.47 0.38 23.64
C SER A 229 1.00 0.54 22.18
N ALA A 230 1.65 1.45 21.43
CA ALA A 230 1.38 1.65 20.01
C ALA A 230 1.51 0.35 19.20
N SER A 231 2.51 -0.49 19.48
CA SER A 231 2.69 -1.76 18.77
C SER A 231 1.62 -2.80 19.09
N LEU A 232 1.12 -2.84 20.33
CA LEU A 232 0.02 -3.71 20.70
C LEU A 232 -1.32 -3.20 20.15
N TYR A 233 -1.51 -1.88 20.11
CA TYR A 233 -2.63 -1.24 19.43
C TYR A 233 -2.70 -1.65 17.96
N VAL A 234 -1.58 -1.53 17.23
CA VAL A 234 -1.49 -1.95 15.82
C VAL A 234 -1.93 -3.41 15.63
N LYS A 235 -1.39 -4.33 16.44
CA LYS A 235 -1.75 -5.76 16.37
C LYS A 235 -3.25 -6.00 16.65
N LYS A 236 -3.83 -5.28 17.61
CA LYS A 236 -5.26 -5.37 17.93
C LYS A 236 -6.12 -4.85 16.79
N VAL A 237 -5.75 -3.72 16.17
CA VAL A 237 -6.48 -3.19 15.01
C VAL A 237 -6.41 -4.15 13.82
N GLU A 238 -5.24 -4.70 13.50
CA GLU A 238 -5.10 -5.71 12.44
C GLU A 238 -5.95 -6.95 12.72
N GLN A 239 -6.00 -7.41 13.98
CA GLN A 239 -6.87 -8.51 14.38
C GLN A 239 -8.35 -8.17 14.15
N CYS A 240 -8.81 -7.00 14.59
CA CYS A 240 -10.18 -6.55 14.39
C CYS A 240 -10.56 -6.48 12.91
N ILE A 241 -9.68 -5.93 12.05
CA ILE A 241 -9.90 -5.83 10.60
C ILE A 241 -10.04 -7.22 9.98
N ARG A 242 -9.18 -8.19 10.35
CA ARG A 242 -9.27 -9.56 9.84
C ARG A 242 -10.56 -10.25 10.28
N GLU A 243 -10.86 -10.20 11.57
CA GLU A 243 -12.07 -10.83 12.13
C GLU A 243 -13.34 -10.24 11.51
N GLU A 244 -13.38 -8.93 11.29
CA GLU A 244 -14.55 -8.28 10.68
C GLU A 244 -14.67 -8.58 9.17
N SER A 245 -13.56 -8.70 8.44
CA SER A 245 -13.57 -9.17 7.03
C SER A 245 -14.10 -10.61 6.93
N GLU A 246 -13.62 -11.51 7.79
CA GLU A 246 -14.09 -12.90 7.83
C GLU A 246 -15.57 -12.99 8.17
N ARG A 247 -16.02 -12.17 9.13
CA ARG A 247 -17.43 -12.05 9.52
C ARG A 247 -18.31 -11.59 8.37
N ALA A 248 -17.91 -10.51 7.69
CA ALA A 248 -18.65 -9.98 6.55
C ALA A 248 -18.75 -11.02 5.42
N LYS A 249 -17.63 -11.66 5.06
CA LYS A 249 -17.61 -12.71 4.02
C LYS A 249 -18.46 -13.92 4.36
N ARG A 250 -18.60 -14.25 5.65
CA ARG A 250 -19.31 -15.46 6.09
C ARG A 250 -20.82 -15.36 5.82
N TYR A 251 -21.41 -14.22 6.16
CA TYR A 251 -22.88 -14.10 6.22
C TYR A 251 -23.49 -12.76 5.78
N LEU A 252 -22.70 -11.77 5.34
CA LEU A 252 -23.23 -10.51 4.80
C LEU A 252 -23.25 -10.51 3.27
N ASP A 253 -23.88 -9.48 2.68
CA ASP A 253 -23.79 -9.23 1.25
C ASP A 253 -22.34 -8.93 0.83
N PRO A 254 -21.86 -9.44 -0.32
CA PRO A 254 -20.48 -9.19 -0.78
C PRO A 254 -20.11 -7.70 -0.90
N GLN A 255 -21.07 -6.81 -1.15
CA GLN A 255 -20.82 -5.36 -1.25
C GLN A 255 -20.60 -4.70 0.12
N THR A 256 -20.99 -5.37 1.21
CA THR A 256 -20.86 -4.82 2.57
C THR A 256 -19.43 -4.92 3.10
N GLU A 257 -18.64 -5.90 2.62
CA GLU A 257 -17.27 -6.11 3.10
C GLU A 257 -16.40 -4.86 2.95
N SER A 258 -16.34 -4.27 1.76
CA SER A 258 -15.52 -3.07 1.53
C SER A 258 -15.98 -1.92 2.43
N LYS A 259 -17.29 -1.69 2.52
CA LYS A 259 -17.88 -0.60 3.32
C LYS A 259 -17.60 -0.75 4.81
N VAL A 260 -17.68 -1.96 5.37
CA VAL A 260 -17.40 -2.16 6.80
C VAL A 260 -15.90 -2.03 7.09
N LEU A 261 -15.04 -2.47 6.17
CA LEU A 261 -13.59 -2.26 6.31
C LEU A 261 -13.23 -0.77 6.25
N ASP A 262 -13.85 0.01 5.37
CA ASP A 262 -13.68 1.47 5.32
C ASP A 262 -14.09 2.12 6.65
N VAL A 263 -15.18 1.65 7.28
CA VAL A 263 -15.59 2.12 8.62
C VAL A 263 -14.52 1.82 9.67
N LEU A 264 -13.97 0.61 9.68
CA LEU A 264 -12.92 0.23 10.63
C LEU A 264 -11.64 1.04 10.40
N GLU A 265 -11.22 1.24 9.15
CA GLU A 265 -10.02 2.02 8.83
C GLU A 265 -10.16 3.49 9.25
N ASN A 266 -11.35 4.07 9.07
CA ASN A 266 -11.63 5.41 9.56
C ASN A 266 -11.59 5.48 11.10
N VAL A 267 -12.33 4.62 11.80
CA VAL A 267 -12.51 4.71 13.26
C VAL A 267 -11.29 4.21 14.05
N LEU A 268 -10.58 3.20 13.56
CA LEU A 268 -9.45 2.59 14.27
C LEU A 268 -8.09 3.16 13.84
N ILE A 269 -7.95 3.68 12.61
CA ILE A 269 -6.67 4.16 12.09
C ILE A 269 -6.70 5.67 11.89
N LYS A 270 -7.59 6.19 11.04
CA LYS A 270 -7.60 7.62 10.65
C LYS A 270 -7.82 8.54 11.84
N ASP A 271 -8.81 8.24 12.68
CA ASP A 271 -9.13 9.06 13.86
C ASP A 271 -7.99 9.07 14.90
N HIS A 272 -7.15 8.02 14.93
CA HIS A 272 -6.15 7.80 15.99
C HIS A 272 -4.69 7.85 15.53
N MET A 273 -4.42 8.03 14.23
CA MET A 273 -3.06 7.95 13.68
C MET A 273 -2.07 8.91 14.35
N HIS A 274 -2.51 10.15 14.64
CA HIS A 274 -1.66 11.12 15.33
C HIS A 274 -1.35 10.72 16.77
N THR A 275 -2.33 10.15 17.47
CA THR A 275 -2.19 9.66 18.86
C THR A 275 -1.23 8.49 18.93
N VAL A 276 -1.39 7.50 18.03
CA VAL A 276 -0.54 6.30 18.00
C VAL A 276 0.90 6.66 17.60
N VAL A 277 1.08 7.53 16.61
CA VAL A 277 2.41 7.96 16.14
C VAL A 277 3.17 8.75 17.21
N ASN A 278 2.49 9.63 17.95
CA ASN A 278 3.11 10.51 18.94
C ASN A 278 2.97 10.00 20.39
N MET A 279 2.65 8.72 20.59
CA MET A 279 2.46 8.15 21.92
C MET A 279 3.75 8.23 22.75
N GLU A 280 3.68 8.82 23.95
CA GLU A 280 4.84 9.29 24.73
C GLU A 280 5.91 8.21 25.00
N HIS A 281 5.49 6.97 25.26
CA HIS A 281 6.39 5.87 25.64
C HIS A 281 6.46 4.72 24.64
N SER A 282 5.79 4.83 23.50
CA SER A 282 5.79 3.74 22.51
C SER A 282 5.59 4.15 21.06
N GLY A 283 5.40 5.45 20.79
CA GLY A 283 5.23 5.98 19.44
C GLY A 283 6.52 5.93 18.61
N VAL A 284 6.47 6.53 17.43
CA VAL A 284 7.53 6.48 16.41
C VAL A 284 8.89 6.92 16.96
N HIS A 285 8.91 7.95 17.79
CA HIS A 285 10.15 8.42 18.43
C HIS A 285 10.84 7.32 19.24
N VAL A 286 10.08 6.62 20.10
CA VAL A 286 10.62 5.54 20.97
C VAL A 286 11.00 4.31 20.14
N MET A 287 10.24 4.02 19.08
CA MET A 287 10.56 2.92 18.18
C MET A 287 11.87 3.18 17.41
N LEU A 288 12.08 4.41 16.94
CA LEU A 288 13.32 4.82 16.27
C LEU A 288 14.50 4.84 17.24
N SER A 289 14.33 5.36 18.46
CA SER A 289 15.43 5.45 19.42
C SER A 289 15.94 4.09 19.90
N ASN A 290 15.08 3.07 19.92
CA ASN A 290 15.38 1.72 20.41
C ASN A 290 15.43 0.64 19.30
N ASP A 291 15.61 1.06 18.04
CA ASP A 291 15.81 0.16 16.89
C ASP A 291 14.72 -0.91 16.73
N LYS A 292 13.45 -0.52 16.92
CA LYS A 292 12.29 -1.41 16.82
C LYS A 292 11.79 -1.52 15.37
N PHE A 293 12.62 -2.11 14.50
CA PHE A 293 12.34 -2.27 13.07
C PHE A 293 10.98 -2.93 12.77
N ASP A 294 10.67 -4.05 13.42
CA ASP A 294 9.41 -4.80 13.19
C ASP A 294 8.17 -4.00 13.59
N GLN A 295 8.27 -3.22 14.66
CA GLN A 295 7.16 -2.40 15.16
C GLN A 295 6.89 -1.23 14.21
N LEU A 296 7.95 -0.60 13.68
CA LEU A 296 7.84 0.42 12.64
C LEU A 296 7.28 -0.16 11.34
N ALA A 297 7.69 -1.36 10.94
CA ALA A 297 7.16 -2.03 9.75
C ALA A 297 5.65 -2.30 9.87
N SER A 298 5.22 -2.79 11.04
CA SER A 298 3.80 -3.04 11.32
C SER A 298 3.00 -1.73 11.31
N LEU A 299 3.53 -0.68 11.95
CA LEU A 299 2.88 0.64 11.97
C LEU A 299 2.80 1.26 10.57
N TYR A 300 3.86 1.13 9.76
CA TYR A 300 3.88 1.57 8.36
C TYR A 300 2.79 0.86 7.55
N GLY A 301 2.70 -0.48 7.65
CA GLY A 301 1.69 -1.27 6.95
C GLY A 301 0.25 -0.90 7.34
N LEU A 302 0.03 -0.56 8.62
CA LEU A 302 -1.28 -0.08 9.08
C LEU A 302 -1.61 1.30 8.52
N LEU A 303 -0.67 2.26 8.63
CA LEU A 303 -0.88 3.64 8.18
C LEU A 303 -0.95 3.79 6.67
N GLN A 304 -0.43 2.83 5.90
CA GLN A 304 -0.58 2.78 4.45
C GLN A 304 -2.04 2.62 4.00
N ARG A 305 -2.92 2.08 4.85
CA ARG A 305 -4.34 1.85 4.53
C ARG A 305 -5.16 3.13 4.45
N VAL A 306 -4.73 4.20 5.12
CA VAL A 306 -5.49 5.45 5.20
C VAL A 306 -4.77 6.60 4.53
N GLU A 307 -5.55 7.49 3.94
CA GLU A 307 -5.04 8.74 3.39
C GLU A 307 -4.28 9.54 4.46
N ASN A 308 -3.17 10.16 4.06
CA ASN A 308 -2.26 10.92 4.94
C ASN A 308 -1.57 10.13 6.06
N GLY A 309 -1.87 8.85 6.27
CA GLY A 309 -1.23 8.06 7.35
C GLY A 309 0.29 8.03 7.25
N LEU A 310 0.82 7.77 6.05
CA LEU A 310 2.27 7.77 5.81
C LEU A 310 2.92 9.14 6.02
N ASN A 311 2.21 10.24 5.70
CA ASN A 311 2.72 11.60 5.93
C ASN A 311 2.91 11.88 7.43
N VAL A 312 1.94 11.48 8.27
CA VAL A 312 2.02 11.66 9.73
C VAL A 312 3.23 10.93 10.31
N MET A 313 3.45 9.68 9.88
CA MET A 313 4.61 8.89 10.32
C MET A 313 5.93 9.50 9.86
N ALA A 314 5.97 9.96 8.61
CA ALA A 314 7.18 10.54 8.04
C ALA A 314 7.53 11.91 8.65
N ASP A 315 6.54 12.70 9.05
CA ASP A 315 6.74 13.92 9.83
C ASP A 315 7.32 13.63 11.22
N ALA A 316 6.85 12.56 11.88
CA ALA A 316 7.41 12.14 13.17
C ALA A 316 8.85 11.64 13.05
N MET A 317 9.14 10.82 12.04
CA MET A 317 10.50 10.38 11.74
C MET A 317 11.41 11.56 11.40
N SER A 318 10.97 12.47 10.55
CA SER A 318 11.73 13.66 10.14
C SER A 318 12.07 14.54 11.34
N ARG A 319 11.12 14.78 12.26
CA ARG A 319 11.38 15.51 13.51
C ARG A 319 12.43 14.81 14.38
N TYR A 320 12.33 13.51 14.57
CA TYR A 320 13.30 12.74 15.36
C TYR A 320 14.70 12.75 14.74
N LEU A 321 14.79 12.52 13.42
CA LEU A 321 16.04 12.57 12.67
C LEU A 321 16.67 13.97 12.76
N HIS A 322 15.88 15.03 12.59
CA HIS A 322 16.35 16.40 12.70
C HIS A 322 16.94 16.67 14.09
N GLN A 323 16.21 16.34 15.16
CA GLN A 323 16.69 16.56 16.53
C GLN A 323 17.96 15.78 16.84
N THR A 324 18.04 14.53 16.39
CA THR A 324 19.21 13.66 16.58
C THR A 324 20.40 14.19 15.78
N GLY A 325 20.20 14.52 14.50
CA GLY A 325 21.23 15.09 13.63
C GLY A 325 21.77 16.42 14.14
N VAL A 326 20.88 17.34 14.57
CA VAL A 326 21.28 18.60 15.22
C VAL A 326 22.12 18.36 16.46
N ALA A 327 21.77 17.39 17.30
CA ALA A 327 22.54 17.04 18.49
C ALA A 327 23.92 16.43 18.14
N THR A 328 24.02 15.69 17.04
CA THR A 328 25.29 15.14 16.54
C THR A 328 26.22 16.23 16.01
N VAL A 329 25.70 17.27 15.36
CA VAL A 329 26.52 18.30 14.70
C VAL A 329 26.86 19.52 15.57
N ARG A 330 26.45 19.58 16.84
CA ARG A 330 26.70 20.77 17.70
C ARG A 330 28.19 21.09 17.84
N GLU A 331 28.52 22.37 17.74
CA GLU A 331 29.90 22.88 17.87
C GLU A 331 30.45 22.74 19.31
N ASP A 332 29.58 22.77 20.33
CA ASP A 332 29.97 22.71 21.75
C ASP A 332 30.41 21.31 22.22
N CYS A 333 30.33 20.30 21.36
CA CYS A 333 30.82 18.96 21.68
C CYS A 333 32.32 18.88 21.44
N GLU A 334 33.12 18.54 22.46
CA GLU A 334 34.54 18.19 22.36
C GLU A 334 34.73 16.86 21.59
N ARG A 335 34.39 16.82 20.30
CA ARG A 335 34.58 15.65 19.43
C ARG A 335 35.74 15.87 18.49
N THR A 336 36.49 14.79 18.22
CA THR A 336 37.48 14.84 17.16
C THR A 336 36.78 14.84 15.79
N PRO A 337 37.38 15.44 14.76
CA PRO A 337 36.83 15.45 13.41
C PRO A 337 36.48 14.06 12.87
N VAL A 338 37.26 13.03 13.24
CA VAL A 338 37.02 11.64 12.84
C VAL A 338 35.75 11.10 13.49
N VAL A 339 35.59 11.26 14.81
CA VAL A 339 34.41 10.80 15.56
C VAL A 339 33.14 11.50 15.06
N PHE A 340 33.23 12.80 14.76
CA PHE A 340 32.11 13.55 14.17
C PHE A 340 31.59 12.91 12.87
N VAL A 341 32.50 12.54 11.96
CA VAL A 341 32.11 11.92 10.68
C VAL A 341 31.62 10.50 10.88
N GLU A 342 32.24 9.72 11.78
CA GLU A 342 31.80 8.37 12.13
C GLU A 342 30.37 8.36 12.71
N ASP A 343 30.05 9.26 13.63
CA ASP A 343 28.71 9.40 14.20
C ASP A 343 27.65 9.71 13.11
N LEU A 344 28.00 10.56 12.14
CA LEU A 344 27.12 10.90 11.01
C LEU A 344 26.91 9.72 10.04
N LEU A 345 27.97 8.95 9.79
CA LEU A 345 27.90 7.75 8.96
C LEU A 345 27.05 6.66 9.64
N GLU A 346 27.23 6.45 10.94
CA GLU A 346 26.41 5.51 11.72
C GLU A 346 24.94 5.92 11.71
N LEU A 347 24.65 7.20 11.94
CA LEU A 347 23.28 7.72 11.85
C LEU A 347 22.69 7.51 10.45
N LYS A 348 23.47 7.70 9.39
CA LYS A 348 23.02 7.51 8.00
C LYS A 348 22.73 6.04 7.71
N GLU A 349 23.61 5.14 8.13
CA GLU A 349 23.45 3.69 7.96
C GLU A 349 22.20 3.19 8.69
N ARG A 350 22.00 3.65 9.94
CA ARG A 350 20.82 3.33 10.73
C ARG A 350 19.51 3.73 10.04
N PHE A 351 19.44 4.93 9.45
CA PHE A 351 18.24 5.38 8.74
C PHE A 351 18.05 4.71 7.36
N ASP A 352 19.14 4.32 6.69
CA ASP A 352 19.04 3.48 5.49
C ASP A 352 18.51 2.08 5.81
N GLU A 353 18.88 1.53 6.97
CA GLU A 353 18.34 0.27 7.45
C GLU A 353 16.86 0.38 7.79
N PHE A 354 16.41 1.44 8.47
CA PHE A 354 14.97 1.69 8.69
C PHE A 354 14.20 1.81 7.36
N LEU A 355 14.77 2.53 6.38
CA LEU A 355 14.17 2.67 5.05
C LEU A 355 14.02 1.32 4.35
N LEU A 356 14.99 0.43 4.51
CA LEU A 356 15.02 -0.89 3.90
C LEU A 356 14.08 -1.88 4.61
N MET A 357 14.17 -1.98 5.94
CA MET A 357 13.51 -3.00 6.75
C MET A 357 12.07 -2.62 7.13
N SER A 358 11.81 -1.33 7.41
CA SER A 358 10.53 -0.88 7.97
C SER A 358 9.67 -0.10 6.99
N PHE A 359 10.27 0.67 6.07
CA PHE A 359 9.53 1.58 5.18
C PHE A 359 9.48 1.12 3.72
N GLN A 360 9.79 -0.14 3.43
CA GLN A 360 9.66 -0.75 2.10
C GLN A 360 10.34 0.04 0.95
N ARG A 361 11.45 0.74 1.24
CA ARG A 361 12.14 1.65 0.30
C ARG A 361 11.26 2.76 -0.26
N ASP A 362 10.30 3.24 0.53
CA ASP A 362 9.39 4.32 0.14
C ASP A 362 10.15 5.61 -0.24
N LYS A 363 9.79 6.17 -1.40
CA LYS A 363 10.48 7.34 -1.97
C LYS A 363 10.29 8.60 -1.13
N MET A 364 9.13 8.78 -0.51
CA MET A 364 8.84 9.95 0.33
C MET A 364 9.67 9.91 1.61
N PHE A 365 9.79 8.74 2.24
CA PHE A 365 10.69 8.55 3.40
C PHE A 365 12.15 8.79 3.01
N LYS A 366 12.60 8.23 1.88
CA LYS A 366 13.96 8.47 1.35
C LYS A 366 14.25 9.96 1.15
N ASN A 367 13.34 10.69 0.51
CA ASN A 367 13.51 12.11 0.23
C ASN A 367 13.54 12.95 1.52
N ARG A 368 12.69 12.61 2.52
CA ARG A 368 12.72 13.27 3.83
C ARG A 368 14.03 13.02 4.57
N ILE A 369 14.54 11.80 4.56
CA ILE A 369 15.86 11.48 5.14
C ILE A 369 16.94 12.33 4.47
N GLN A 370 17.00 12.33 3.12
CA GLN A 370 17.98 13.13 2.38
C GLN A 370 17.90 14.63 2.72
N THR A 371 16.69 15.17 2.75
CA THR A 371 16.45 16.59 3.07
C THR A 371 16.91 16.94 4.48
N GLU A 372 16.63 16.07 5.48
CA GLU A 372 17.07 16.34 6.85
C GLU A 372 18.59 16.24 7.01
N PHE A 373 19.24 15.26 6.38
CA PHE A 373 20.72 15.17 6.35
C PHE A 373 21.36 16.42 5.76
N GLU A 374 20.82 16.93 4.65
CA GLU A 374 21.29 18.19 4.05
C GLU A 374 21.08 19.39 4.99
N LYS A 375 19.96 19.45 5.72
CA LYS A 375 19.71 20.55 6.65
C LYS A 375 20.70 20.58 7.81
N PHE A 376 20.86 19.47 8.55
CA PHE A 376 21.66 19.53 9.79
C PHE A 376 23.17 19.47 9.54
N ILE A 377 23.66 18.79 8.50
CA ILE A 377 25.11 18.74 8.24
C ILE A 377 25.69 20.13 7.98
N ASN A 378 24.90 21.01 7.35
CA ASN A 378 25.28 22.38 7.02
C ASN A 378 25.02 23.39 8.16
N LEU A 379 24.54 22.94 9.33
CA LEU A 379 24.46 23.80 10.52
C LEU A 379 25.84 24.01 11.18
N ASN A 380 26.75 23.05 11.02
CA ASN A 380 28.11 23.14 11.55
C ASN A 380 29.06 23.61 10.44
N LYS A 381 29.70 24.76 10.66
CA LYS A 381 30.61 25.38 9.68
C LYS A 381 31.90 24.58 9.47
N ASN A 382 32.25 23.73 10.42
CA ASN A 382 33.44 22.87 10.35
C ASN A 382 33.18 21.56 9.63
N SER A 383 31.94 21.24 9.25
CA SER A 383 31.60 20.00 8.52
C SER A 383 32.46 19.75 7.27
N PRO A 384 32.74 20.75 6.40
CA PRO A 384 33.64 20.57 5.25
C PRO A 384 35.08 20.20 5.66
N GLU A 385 35.63 20.85 6.70
CA GLU A 385 36.98 20.57 7.21
C GLU A 385 37.03 19.18 7.84
N TYR A 386 36.06 18.83 8.68
CA TYR A 386 36.02 17.55 9.37
C TYR A 386 35.88 16.37 8.41
N LEU A 387 35.06 16.51 7.37
CA LEU A 387 34.95 15.50 6.32
C LEU A 387 36.29 15.34 5.57
N SER A 388 36.96 16.44 5.27
CA SER A 388 38.28 16.40 4.63
C SER A 388 39.33 15.73 5.51
N LEU A 389 39.33 15.99 6.82
CA LEU A 389 40.25 15.37 7.79
C LEU A 389 40.00 13.88 7.95
N TYR A 390 38.73 13.46 7.98
CA TYR A 390 38.36 12.06 8.01
C TYR A 390 38.87 11.32 6.77
N MET A 391 38.65 11.87 5.57
CA MET A 391 39.17 11.29 4.32
C MET A 391 40.71 11.28 4.30
N ASP A 392 41.37 12.32 4.82
CA ASP A 392 42.84 12.37 4.95
C ASP A 392 43.38 11.24 5.84
N GLU A 393 42.75 11.00 6.98
CA GLU A 393 43.15 9.93 7.90
C GLU A 393 42.98 8.55 7.26
N LYS A 394 41.87 8.31 6.54
CA LYS A 394 41.63 7.05 5.82
C LYS A 394 42.53 6.84 4.60
N LEU A 395 43.24 7.88 4.14
CA LEU A 395 44.21 7.82 3.04
C LEU A 395 45.68 7.81 3.52
N ARG A 396 45.94 7.90 4.83
CA ARG A 396 47.31 7.94 5.40
C ARG A 396 47.85 6.55 5.79
N LYS A 397 49.14 6.33 5.54
CA LYS A 397 49.92 5.20 6.07
C LYS A 397 49.98 5.28 7.61
N GLY A 398 49.35 4.33 8.29
CA GLY A 398 49.29 4.25 9.77
C GLY A 398 49.43 2.83 10.33
N LEU A 399 49.75 2.71 11.63
CA LEU A 399 50.10 1.47 12.36
C LEU A 399 49.02 0.38 12.35
N LYS A 400 47.76 0.73 12.07
CA LYS A 400 46.68 -0.19 11.70
C LYS A 400 46.32 0.13 10.24
N SER A 401 47.03 -0.48 9.28
CA SER A 401 46.59 -0.41 7.89
C SER A 401 45.23 -1.10 7.81
N GLU A 402 44.17 -0.34 7.56
CA GLU A 402 42.98 -0.93 6.95
C GLU A 402 43.42 -1.49 5.59
N ASN A 403 42.83 -2.61 5.16
CA ASN A 403 43.07 -3.09 3.80
C ASN A 403 42.44 -2.09 2.80
N ASP A 404 42.99 -2.01 1.59
CA ASP A 404 42.53 -1.08 0.56
C ASP A 404 41.02 -1.19 0.29
N GLU A 405 40.46 -2.40 0.38
CA GLU A 405 39.02 -2.66 0.17
C GLU A 405 38.12 -2.03 1.25
N ASN A 406 38.52 -2.05 2.53
CA ASN A 406 37.72 -1.41 3.58
C ASN A 406 37.85 0.12 3.50
N ALA A 407 39.04 0.63 3.19
CA ALA A 407 39.26 2.06 2.99
C ALA A 407 38.39 2.60 1.84
N GLU A 408 38.27 1.87 0.73
CA GLU A 408 37.39 2.24 -0.38
C GLU A 408 35.92 2.34 0.06
N LYS A 409 35.41 1.34 0.80
CA LYS A 409 34.03 1.34 1.31
C LYS A 409 33.75 2.53 2.24
N LEU A 410 34.70 2.88 3.11
CA LEU A 410 34.57 4.04 3.99
C LEU A 410 34.59 5.36 3.24
N LEU A 411 35.40 5.45 2.18
CA LEU A 411 35.44 6.64 1.32
C LEU A 411 34.16 6.79 0.50
N ASP A 412 33.57 5.70 0.01
CA ASP A 412 32.26 5.72 -0.64
C ASP A 412 31.15 6.23 0.30
N LYS A 413 31.16 5.76 1.55
CA LYS A 413 30.26 6.25 2.60
C LYS A 413 30.49 7.76 2.86
N ALA A 414 31.74 8.20 2.97
CA ALA A 414 32.07 9.62 3.15
C ALA A 414 31.65 10.49 1.96
N MET A 415 31.70 9.95 0.72
CA MET A 415 31.18 10.64 -0.47
C MET A 415 29.67 10.84 -0.42
N VAL A 416 28.91 9.97 0.26
CA VAL A 416 27.47 10.22 0.50
C VAL A 416 27.26 11.46 1.36
N LEU A 417 28.07 11.66 2.42
CA LEU A 417 28.02 12.87 3.23
C LEU A 417 28.49 14.11 2.45
N PHE A 418 29.52 13.98 1.62
CA PHE A 418 29.99 15.06 0.75
C PHE A 418 28.88 15.61 -0.16
N ARG A 419 28.00 14.73 -0.67
CA ARG A 419 26.86 15.17 -1.49
C ARG A 419 25.89 16.09 -0.76
N PHE A 420 25.78 15.96 0.56
CA PHE A 420 24.91 16.80 1.39
C PHE A 420 25.55 18.15 1.76
N LEU A 421 26.86 18.35 1.52
CA LEU A 421 27.51 19.63 1.81
C LEU A 421 27.12 20.72 0.80
N GLN A 422 26.84 21.92 1.30
CA GLN A 422 26.60 23.12 0.48
C GLN A 422 27.91 23.84 0.14
N GLU A 423 28.79 24.05 1.11
CA GLU A 423 30.08 24.75 0.96
C GLU A 423 31.20 23.82 0.44
N LYS A 424 31.03 23.31 -0.79
CA LYS A 424 31.97 22.36 -1.42
C LYS A 424 33.34 22.99 -1.75
N ASP A 425 33.38 24.30 -1.98
CA ASP A 425 34.60 25.08 -2.20
C ASP A 425 35.47 25.17 -0.94
N VAL A 426 34.83 25.31 0.23
CA VAL A 426 35.52 25.23 1.54
C VAL A 426 36.12 23.85 1.73
N PHE A 427 35.36 22.79 1.43
CA PHE A 427 35.89 21.42 1.43
C PHE A 427 37.11 21.28 0.50
N GLU A 428 37.03 21.77 -0.76
CA GLU A 428 38.12 21.70 -1.73
C GLU A 428 39.40 22.33 -1.18
N LYS A 429 39.29 23.50 -0.51
CA LYS A 429 40.42 24.21 0.09
C LYS A 429 41.14 23.33 1.10
N TYR A 430 40.41 22.72 2.04
CA TYR A 430 40.99 21.83 3.05
C TYR A 430 41.55 20.56 2.40
N TYR A 431 40.77 19.88 1.56
CA TYR A 431 41.17 18.63 0.91
C TYR A 431 42.48 18.78 0.13
N LYS A 432 42.62 19.88 -0.61
CA LYS A 432 43.85 20.23 -1.32
C LYS A 432 45.05 20.38 -0.38
N GLN A 433 44.88 21.06 0.76
CA GLN A 433 45.95 21.22 1.75
C GLN A 433 46.38 19.88 2.36
N HIS A 434 45.42 19.01 2.69
CA HIS A 434 45.69 17.66 3.22
C HIS A 434 46.39 16.77 2.19
N MET A 435 45.88 16.74 0.96
CA MET A 435 46.49 16.01 -0.15
C MET A 435 47.92 16.48 -0.43
N ALA A 436 48.18 17.80 -0.45
CA ALA A 436 49.53 18.33 -0.64
C ALA A 436 50.50 17.81 0.43
N ARG A 437 50.09 17.82 1.70
CA ARG A 437 50.90 17.30 2.81
C ARG A 437 51.15 15.80 2.67
N ARG A 438 50.13 15.01 2.30
CA ARG A 438 50.29 13.56 2.11
C ARG A 438 51.27 13.23 0.98
N LEU A 439 51.14 13.89 -0.17
CA LEU A 439 52.00 13.65 -1.33
C LEU A 439 53.45 14.08 -1.07
N LEU A 440 53.68 15.22 -0.39
CA LEU A 440 55.03 15.71 -0.06
C LEU A 440 55.75 14.85 0.97
N LEU A 441 55.02 14.30 1.95
CA LEU A 441 55.58 13.47 3.01
C LEU A 441 55.59 11.97 2.66
N ASP A 442 55.14 11.60 1.45
CA ASP A 442 54.93 10.23 0.99
C ASP A 442 54.12 9.34 1.97
N LYS A 443 53.13 9.97 2.63
CA LYS A 443 52.29 9.35 3.65
C LYS A 443 51.00 8.74 3.09
N SER A 444 50.74 8.79 1.79
CA SER A 444 49.55 8.16 1.18
C SER A 444 49.64 6.64 1.25
N ILE A 445 48.54 5.94 1.55
CA ILE A 445 48.46 4.46 1.59
C ILE A 445 48.80 3.88 0.21
N SER A 446 48.12 4.36 -0.82
CA SER A 446 48.30 3.93 -2.21
C SER A 446 48.02 5.09 -3.17
N ASP A 447 48.79 5.15 -4.26
CA ASP A 447 48.58 6.12 -5.34
C ASP A 447 47.26 5.86 -6.08
N ASP A 448 46.83 4.60 -6.16
CA ASP A 448 45.56 4.22 -6.79
C ASP A 448 44.36 4.74 -6.01
N MET A 449 44.44 4.72 -4.67
CA MET A 449 43.39 5.26 -3.80
C MET A 449 43.24 6.78 -3.92
N GLU A 450 44.36 7.51 -4.07
CA GLU A 450 44.33 8.95 -4.32
C GLU A 450 43.69 9.26 -5.68
N ARG A 451 44.08 8.55 -6.76
CA ARG A 451 43.45 8.70 -8.08
C ARG A 451 41.97 8.39 -8.05
N MET A 452 41.59 7.32 -7.34
CA MET A 452 40.20 6.91 -7.17
C MET A 452 39.40 8.04 -6.50
N MET A 453 39.93 8.65 -5.43
CA MET A 453 39.25 9.76 -4.76
C MET A 453 39.10 11.00 -5.65
N ILE A 454 40.13 11.36 -6.41
CA ILE A 454 40.04 12.44 -7.40
C ILE A 454 38.92 12.12 -8.43
N SER A 455 38.85 10.88 -8.90
CA SER A 455 37.80 10.44 -9.83
C SER A 455 36.38 10.54 -9.23
N LYS A 456 36.21 10.14 -7.97
CA LYS A 456 34.92 10.27 -7.25
C LYS A 456 34.52 11.75 -7.11
N LEU A 457 35.43 12.63 -6.70
CA LEU A 457 35.19 14.08 -6.60
C LEU A 457 34.88 14.72 -7.97
N LYS A 458 35.56 14.27 -9.04
CA LYS A 458 35.33 14.73 -10.41
C LYS A 458 33.94 14.35 -10.91
N THR A 459 33.45 13.17 -10.53
CA THR A 459 32.09 12.72 -10.88
C THR A 459 31.02 13.59 -10.22
N GLU A 460 31.24 14.00 -8.97
CA GLU A 460 30.26 14.80 -8.22
C GLU A 460 30.29 16.30 -8.54
N CYS A 461 31.47 16.88 -8.85
CA CYS A 461 31.65 18.34 -8.98
C CYS A 461 32.21 18.79 -10.34
N GLY A 462 32.56 17.85 -11.22
CA GLY A 462 33.11 18.11 -12.54
C GLY A 462 34.62 18.40 -12.56
N CYS A 463 35.16 18.53 -13.78
CA CYS A 463 36.60 18.66 -14.03
C CYS A 463 37.24 19.92 -13.44
N HIS A 464 36.48 21.02 -13.34
CA HIS A 464 37.02 22.29 -12.82
C HIS A 464 37.36 22.20 -11.32
N PHE A 465 36.56 21.45 -10.56
CA PHE A 465 36.78 21.21 -9.14
C PHE A 465 38.07 20.42 -8.88
N THR A 466 38.35 19.41 -9.70
CA THR A 466 39.49 18.50 -9.49
C THR A 466 40.77 18.92 -10.19
N LEU A 467 40.75 19.91 -11.09
CA LEU A 467 41.90 20.28 -11.93
C LEU A 467 43.19 20.50 -11.13
N LYS A 468 43.11 21.20 -9.99
CA LYS A 468 44.28 21.46 -9.14
C LYS A 468 44.79 20.19 -8.48
N LEU A 469 43.89 19.31 -8.03
CA LEU A 469 44.24 18.02 -7.42
C LEU A 469 44.91 17.09 -8.45
N GLU A 470 44.38 17.05 -9.67
CA GLU A 470 44.94 16.29 -10.80
C GLU A 470 46.34 16.79 -11.18
N ASN A 471 46.54 18.11 -11.22
CA ASN A 471 47.84 18.71 -11.50
C ASN A 471 48.86 18.38 -10.41
N MET A 472 48.49 18.50 -9.13
CA MET A 472 49.36 18.11 -8.01
C MET A 472 49.81 16.65 -8.09
N PHE A 473 48.92 15.76 -8.52
CA PHE A 473 49.26 14.34 -8.69
C PHE A 473 50.20 14.10 -9.89
N ARG A 474 49.96 14.79 -11.01
CA ARG A 474 50.84 14.75 -12.18
C ARG A 474 52.25 15.28 -11.87
N ASP A 475 52.34 16.33 -11.06
CA ASP A 475 53.62 16.89 -10.63
C ASP A 475 54.43 15.90 -9.77
N LYS A 476 53.75 15.12 -8.91
CA LYS A 476 54.37 14.03 -8.14
C LYS A 476 54.98 12.97 -9.06
N GLU A 477 54.22 12.51 -10.06
CA GLU A 477 54.69 11.50 -11.02
C GLU A 477 55.87 12.00 -11.85
N LEU A 478 55.76 13.22 -12.38
CA LEU A 478 56.83 13.84 -13.16
C LEU A 478 58.11 13.96 -12.34
N TRP A 479 57.99 14.36 -11.06
CA TRP A 479 59.13 14.41 -10.15
C TRP A 479 59.74 13.02 -9.90
N ALA A 480 58.92 11.98 -9.72
CA ALA A 480 59.42 10.61 -9.53
C ALA A 480 60.20 10.10 -10.75
N THR A 481 59.71 10.36 -11.97
CA THR A 481 60.44 10.03 -13.21
C THR A 481 61.76 10.80 -13.29
N GLN A 482 61.75 12.12 -13.07
CA GLN A 482 62.96 12.94 -13.11
C GLN A 482 63.99 12.54 -12.04
N ALA A 483 63.54 12.23 -10.83
CA ALA A 483 64.40 11.77 -9.74
C ALA A 483 65.07 10.43 -10.07
N THR A 484 64.34 9.52 -10.73
CA THR A 484 64.88 8.23 -11.20
C THR A 484 65.93 8.45 -12.30
N SER A 485 65.61 9.25 -13.33
CA SER A 485 66.57 9.58 -14.40
C SER A 485 67.83 10.26 -13.88
N PHE A 486 67.70 11.15 -12.88
CA PHE A 486 68.85 11.79 -12.24
C PHE A 486 69.70 10.80 -11.44
N LYS A 487 69.06 9.84 -10.76
CA LYS A 487 69.75 8.77 -10.04
C LYS A 487 70.53 7.87 -11.00
N GLU A 488 69.91 7.46 -12.11
CA GLU A 488 70.56 6.68 -13.17
C GLU A 488 71.75 7.42 -13.80
N TYR A 489 71.57 8.71 -14.11
CA TYR A 489 72.65 9.56 -14.62
C TYR A 489 73.83 9.63 -13.64
N ARG A 490 73.56 9.79 -12.34
CA ARG A 490 74.61 9.77 -11.30
C ARG A 490 75.30 8.41 -11.22
N GLU A 491 74.56 7.32 -11.23
CA GLU A 491 75.12 5.96 -11.15
C GLU A 491 75.99 5.62 -12.37
N ASN A 492 75.55 6.02 -13.57
CA ASN A 492 76.32 5.85 -14.81
C ASN A 492 77.59 6.70 -14.83
N ASN A 493 77.54 7.95 -14.35
CA ASN A 493 78.74 8.76 -14.22
C ASN A 493 79.73 8.21 -13.18
N VAL A 494 79.26 7.67 -12.05
CA VAL A 494 80.11 7.01 -11.06
C VAL A 494 80.73 5.72 -11.62
N ARG A 495 80.01 4.95 -12.44
CA ARG A 495 80.56 3.79 -13.17
C ARG A 495 81.62 4.20 -14.19
N ASN A 496 81.33 5.20 -15.02
CA ASN A 496 82.29 5.73 -16.00
C ASN A 496 83.55 6.32 -15.33
N SER A 497 83.41 6.92 -14.15
CA SER A 497 84.55 7.42 -13.36
C SER A 497 85.41 6.30 -12.76
N ARG A 498 84.83 5.12 -12.49
CA ARG A 498 85.56 3.93 -12.01
C ARG A 498 86.29 3.21 -13.14
N GLU A 499 85.72 3.19 -14.34
CA GLU A 499 86.37 2.64 -15.54
C GLU A 499 87.49 3.54 -16.07
N ALA A 500 87.39 4.86 -15.89
CA ALA A 500 88.45 5.81 -16.27
C ALA A 500 89.68 5.81 -15.35
N ASN A 501 89.68 5.03 -14.26
CA ASN A 501 90.75 5.07 -13.24
C ASN A 501 91.89 4.04 -13.46
N SER A 502 92.08 3.56 -14.69
CA SER A 502 93.25 2.78 -15.10
C SER A 502 94.27 3.58 -15.93
N GLY A 503 94.30 4.90 -15.83
CA GLY A 503 95.30 5.70 -16.54
C GLY A 503 95.34 7.18 -16.15
N SER A 504 96.31 7.52 -15.28
CA SER A 504 96.87 8.86 -15.00
C SER A 504 95.92 10.01 -14.66
N GLY A 505 96.09 10.53 -13.44
CA GLY A 505 95.35 11.65 -12.90
C GLY A 505 95.68 13.02 -13.50
N VAL A 506 94.92 14.00 -13.00
CA VAL A 506 95.05 15.47 -13.13
C VAL A 506 94.25 16.14 -14.27
N SER A 507 93.79 15.44 -15.31
CA SER A 507 92.98 16.11 -16.37
C SER A 507 91.48 16.25 -16.05
N ALA A 508 90.91 15.38 -15.20
CA ALA A 508 89.46 15.34 -14.98
C ALA A 508 88.90 16.54 -14.20
N MET A 509 89.67 17.16 -13.29
CA MET A 509 89.15 18.25 -12.45
C MET A 509 88.90 19.56 -13.20
N LEU A 510 89.62 19.80 -14.30
CA LEU A 510 89.43 21.00 -15.13
C LEU A 510 88.23 20.88 -16.08
N SER A 511 87.91 19.67 -16.55
CA SER A 511 86.67 19.40 -17.29
C SER A 511 85.41 19.51 -16.41
N TYR A 512 85.54 19.27 -15.09
CA TYR A 512 84.45 19.42 -14.13
C TYR A 512 84.07 20.88 -13.86
N LEU A 513 85.00 21.85 -13.98
CA LEU A 513 84.69 23.28 -13.82
C LEU A 513 84.22 23.94 -15.13
N SER A 514 84.72 23.49 -16.28
CA SER A 514 84.35 24.06 -17.59
C SER A 514 82.91 23.72 -18.01
N LEU A 515 82.38 22.55 -17.65
CA LEU A 515 80.98 22.19 -17.93
C LEU A 515 79.95 22.86 -17.00
N PHE A 516 80.40 23.44 -15.89
CA PHE A 516 79.49 24.10 -14.92
C PHE A 516 79.29 25.60 -15.21
N LEU A 517 80.10 26.21 -16.09
CA LEU A 517 80.09 27.65 -16.35
C LEU A 517 79.63 28.07 -17.76
N GLU A 518 79.41 27.13 -18.69
CA GLU A 518 79.12 27.46 -20.10
C GLU A 518 77.71 27.10 -20.61
N ARG A 519 76.75 26.79 -19.72
CA ARG A 519 75.34 26.69 -20.12
C ARG A 519 74.40 27.44 -19.19
N ASP A 520 74.36 28.75 -19.39
CA ASP A 520 73.18 29.57 -19.11
C ASP A 520 72.00 29.05 -19.95
N VAL A 521 71.02 28.39 -19.31
CA VAL A 521 69.57 28.62 -19.45
C VAL A 521 68.89 27.97 -18.22
N THR A 522 68.25 28.78 -17.38
CA THR A 522 67.27 28.41 -16.32
C THR A 522 67.74 27.51 -15.17
N LEU A 523 68.68 28.02 -14.35
CA LEU A 523 68.94 27.50 -13.01
C LEU A 523 67.86 27.97 -12.00
N SER A 524 66.62 27.48 -12.13
CA SER A 524 65.57 27.66 -11.11
C SER A 524 65.22 26.38 -10.34
N PHE A 525 65.94 25.27 -10.52
CA PHE A 525 65.51 23.99 -9.93
C PHE A 525 66.59 23.12 -9.26
N ILE A 526 67.89 23.45 -9.34
CA ILE A 526 68.96 22.55 -8.86
C ILE A 526 69.53 22.92 -7.47
N VAL A 527 69.14 24.06 -6.88
CA VAL A 527 69.46 24.39 -5.47
C VAL A 527 68.35 24.00 -4.48
N LEU A 528 67.22 23.48 -4.97
CA LEU A 528 66.04 23.18 -4.14
C LEU A 528 66.10 21.87 -3.33
N ARG A 529 67.29 21.32 -3.10
CA ARG A 529 67.50 20.28 -2.08
C ARG A 529 68.36 20.72 -0.88
N THR A 530 68.88 21.95 -0.86
CA THR A 530 69.68 22.47 0.26
C THR A 530 69.17 23.77 0.89
N CYS A 531 68.17 24.47 0.33
CA CYS A 531 67.56 25.63 0.98
C CYS A 531 66.04 25.47 1.05
N THR A 532 65.53 25.11 2.24
CA THR A 532 64.49 25.81 3.05
C THR A 532 63.42 26.72 2.40
N ALA A 533 63.18 26.67 1.09
CA ALA A 533 62.41 27.69 0.37
C ALA A 533 61.18 27.15 -0.38
N SER A 534 60.64 25.99 0.01
CA SER A 534 59.21 25.73 -0.20
C SER A 534 58.34 26.62 0.72
N ALA A 535 58.94 27.38 1.64
CA ALA A 535 58.26 28.38 2.46
C ALA A 535 57.70 29.57 1.66
N PHE A 536 58.21 29.87 0.47
CA PHE A 536 57.80 31.07 -0.28
C PHE A 536 56.58 30.88 -1.19
N TYR A 537 56.33 29.66 -1.68
CA TYR A 537 55.07 29.32 -2.37
C TYR A 537 53.96 28.86 -1.40
N LEU A 538 54.33 28.48 -0.17
CA LEU A 538 53.39 28.12 0.90
C LEU A 538 52.85 29.33 1.69
N LEU A 539 53.51 30.49 1.67
CA LEU A 539 53.00 31.69 2.37
C LEU A 539 51.78 32.33 1.69
N GLN A 540 51.56 32.06 0.40
CA GLN A 540 50.42 32.59 -0.35
C GLN A 540 49.20 31.65 -0.36
N VAL A 541 49.31 30.50 0.31
CA VAL A 541 48.24 29.50 0.49
C VAL A 541 47.85 29.34 1.98
N LEU A 542 48.59 30.01 2.89
CA LEU A 542 48.33 30.06 4.34
C LEU A 542 47.89 31.45 4.84
N LEU A 543 47.70 32.42 3.94
CA LEU A 543 46.80 33.58 4.11
C LEU A 543 45.62 33.36 3.15
#